data_AF-A0A925ML97-F1
#
_entry.id   AF-A0A925ML97-F1
#
_cell.length_a   1.000
_cell.length_b   1.000
_cell.length_c   1.000
_cell.angle_alpha   90.00
_cell.angle_beta   90.00
_cell.angle_gamma   90.00
#
_symmetry.space_group_name_H-M   'P 1'
#
loop_
_entity.id
_entity.type
_entity.pdbx_description
1 polymer ?
#
loop_
_entity_poly.entity_id
_entity_poly.type
_entity_poly.pdbx_seq_one_letter_code
_entity_poly.pdbx_strand_id
1 'polypeptide(L)'
;MATGPAIHAAEIARLTGYRPRTMQLPIQEMAHSGHILTHEPPPRPAGSTGRASSRRYHLQPGDWSFLTAGKPLPRWMPWSPLWRIVQETFDALADAGDSPRHPALISSQLREGLSSLGQELGAAGLLPVLGFRSTAPGAELLATLSETLPSALSRK
;
A
#
# COMPACT_ATOMS: atom_id res chain seq x y z
N MET A 1 -3.90 -3.05 -14.17
CA MET A 1 -3.03 -4.24 -14.33
C MET A 1 -1.60 -3.81 -14.02
N ALA A 2 -0.95 -4.46 -13.05
CA ALA A 2 0.38 -4.05 -12.60
C ALA A 2 1.48 -4.67 -13.48
N THR A 3 1.76 -4.05 -14.62
CA THR A 3 2.95 -4.31 -15.44
C THR A 3 4.04 -3.32 -15.03
N GLY A 4 4.68 -3.59 -13.89
CA GLY A 4 5.77 -2.75 -13.39
C GLY A 4 7.08 -2.94 -14.17
N PRO A 5 7.99 -1.95 -14.18
CA PRO A 5 9.29 -2.07 -14.83
C PRO A 5 10.14 -3.17 -14.18
N ALA A 6 10.94 -3.88 -14.99
CA ALA A 6 11.82 -4.94 -14.50
C ALA A 6 12.88 -4.38 -13.53
N ILE A 7 12.97 -4.97 -12.33
CA ILE A 7 13.71 -4.43 -11.18
C ILE A 7 14.84 -5.37 -10.74
N HIS A 8 15.91 -4.84 -10.15
CA HIS A 8 17.00 -5.64 -9.60
C HIS A 8 16.70 -6.15 -8.19
N ALA A 9 17.22 -7.32 -7.82
CA ALA A 9 17.06 -7.88 -6.47
C ALA A 9 17.55 -6.93 -5.35
N ALA A 10 18.64 -6.18 -5.59
CA ALA A 10 19.13 -5.19 -4.65
C ALA A 10 18.15 -4.01 -4.46
N GLU A 11 17.43 -3.64 -5.52
CA GLU A 11 16.45 -2.57 -5.48
C GLU A 11 15.15 -3.02 -4.83
N ILE A 12 14.72 -4.27 -5.08
CA ILE A 12 13.64 -4.92 -4.31
C ILE A 12 13.97 -4.90 -2.83
N ALA A 13 15.18 -5.34 -2.44
CA ALA A 13 15.60 -5.37 -1.05
C ALA A 13 15.57 -3.98 -0.38
N ARG A 14 15.98 -2.93 -1.12
CA ARG A 14 15.87 -1.54 -0.66
C ARG A 14 14.42 -1.10 -0.44
N LEU A 15 13.52 -1.43 -1.38
CA LEU A 15 12.10 -1.05 -1.28
C LEU A 15 11.38 -1.77 -0.15
N THR A 16 11.76 -3.01 0.15
CA THR A 16 11.12 -3.82 1.19
C THR A 16 11.80 -3.71 2.55
N GLY A 17 12.90 -2.94 2.67
CA GLY A 17 13.68 -2.84 3.90
C GLY A 17 14.43 -4.13 4.30
N TYR A 18 14.50 -5.11 3.40
CA TYR A 18 15.20 -6.37 3.65
C TYR A 18 16.68 -6.26 3.27
N ARG A 19 17.53 -7.09 3.88
CA ARG A 19 18.93 -7.19 3.45
C ARG A 19 18.98 -7.84 2.07
N PRO A 20 19.82 -7.35 1.12
CA PRO A 20 19.92 -7.92 -0.23
C PRO A 20 20.18 -9.42 -0.27
N ARG A 21 21.01 -9.92 0.67
CA ARG A 21 21.32 -11.35 0.79
C ARG A 21 20.10 -12.21 1.16
N THR A 22 19.18 -11.65 1.96
CA THR A 22 17.94 -12.32 2.36
C THR A 22 16.95 -12.44 1.20
N MET A 23 16.94 -11.45 0.30
CA MET A 23 16.04 -11.45 -0.86
C MET A 23 16.54 -12.29 -2.03
N GLN A 24 17.83 -12.62 -2.07
CA GLN A 24 18.43 -13.32 -3.21
C GLN A 24 17.86 -14.73 -3.39
N LEU A 25 17.74 -15.50 -2.31
CA LEU A 25 17.25 -16.89 -2.38
C LEU A 25 15.75 -16.96 -2.75
N PRO A 26 14.83 -16.21 -2.11
CA PRO A 26 13.41 -16.22 -2.49
C PRO A 26 13.17 -15.77 -3.93
N ILE A 27 13.90 -14.76 -4.41
CA ILE A 27 13.78 -14.30 -5.79
C ILE A 27 14.26 -15.38 -6.77
N GLN A 28 15.32 -16.12 -6.46
CA GLN A 28 15.78 -17.22 -7.28
C GLN A 28 14.77 -18.39 -7.29
N GLU A 29 14.18 -18.72 -6.16
CA GLU A 29 13.14 -19.75 -6.05
C GLU A 29 11.89 -19.36 -6.86
N MET A 30 11.42 -18.12 -6.73
CA MET A 30 10.29 -17.60 -7.53
C MET A 30 10.59 -17.59 -9.03
N ALA A 31 11.85 -17.34 -9.42
CA ALA A 31 12.24 -17.41 -10.83
C ALA A 31 12.26 -18.86 -11.33
N HIS A 32 12.70 -19.79 -10.48
CA HIS A 32 12.73 -21.21 -10.80
C HIS A 32 11.34 -21.83 -10.88
N SER A 33 10.39 -21.38 -10.06
CA SER A 33 8.99 -21.82 -10.09
C SER A 33 8.16 -21.18 -11.21
N GLY A 34 8.75 -20.26 -11.99
CA GLY A 34 8.09 -19.58 -13.11
C GLY A 34 7.22 -18.37 -12.73
N HIS A 35 7.19 -17.99 -11.45
CA HIS A 35 6.36 -16.90 -10.94
C HIS A 35 6.89 -15.50 -11.25
N ILE A 36 8.21 -15.40 -11.45
CA ILE A 36 8.85 -14.20 -11.96
C ILE A 36 9.68 -14.54 -13.18
N LEU A 37 9.63 -13.65 -14.16
CA LEU A 37 10.39 -13.77 -15.38
C LEU A 37 11.71 -13.01 -15.23
N THR A 38 12.80 -13.66 -15.62
CA THR A 38 14.13 -13.04 -15.66
C THR A 38 14.38 -12.46 -17.03
N HIS A 39 14.65 -11.16 -17.08
CA HIS A 39 15.25 -10.54 -18.26
C HIS A 39 16.76 -10.65 -18.13
N GLU A 40 17.37 -11.62 -18.84
CA GLU A 40 18.82 -11.67 -18.96
C GLU A 40 19.29 -10.56 -19.91
N PRO A 41 20.29 -9.76 -19.52
CA PRO A 41 20.94 -8.85 -20.46
C PRO A 41 21.57 -9.65 -21.61
N PRO A 42 21.64 -9.08 -22.84
CA PRO A 42 22.29 -9.75 -23.95
C PRO A 42 23.72 -10.18 -23.58
N PRO A 43 24.21 -11.33 -24.07
CA PRO A 43 25.54 -11.82 -23.75
C PRO A 43 26.58 -10.75 -24.14
N ARG A 44 27.44 -10.40 -23.17
CA ARG A 44 28.51 -9.42 -23.42
C ARG A 44 29.50 -10.00 -24.43
N PRO A 45 30.08 -9.16 -25.32
CA PRO A 45 31.17 -9.58 -26.18
C PRO A 45 32.35 -10.10 -25.33
N ALA A 46 33.00 -11.14 -25.84
CA ALA A 46 34.14 -11.79 -25.17
C ALA A 46 35.24 -10.76 -24.87
N GLY A 47 35.61 -10.60 -23.60
CA GLY A 47 36.69 -9.70 -23.16
C GLY A 47 36.35 -8.70 -22.05
N SER A 48 35.07 -8.59 -21.64
CA SER A 48 34.68 -7.72 -20.52
C SER A 48 34.86 -8.42 -19.16
N THR A 49 35.81 -7.98 -18.32
CA THR A 49 36.03 -8.42 -16.93
C THR A 49 35.10 -7.76 -15.89
N GLY A 50 33.89 -7.37 -16.30
CA GLY A 50 32.89 -6.78 -15.41
C GLY A 50 32.00 -7.83 -14.73
N ARG A 51 31.77 -7.66 -13.42
CA ARG A 51 30.88 -8.45 -12.54
C ARG A 51 29.60 -8.90 -13.27
N ALA A 52 29.26 -10.18 -13.15
CA ALA A 52 28.14 -10.85 -13.81
C ALA A 52 26.88 -9.97 -13.87
N SER A 53 26.28 -9.89 -15.06
CA SER A 53 25.17 -9.02 -15.38
C SER A 53 24.04 -9.13 -14.35
N SER A 54 23.61 -8.01 -13.76
CA SER A 54 22.53 -8.06 -12.76
C SER A 54 21.21 -8.41 -13.45
N ARG A 55 20.71 -9.62 -13.17
CA ARG A 55 19.39 -10.06 -13.63
C ARG A 55 18.32 -9.08 -13.18
N ARG A 56 17.38 -8.78 -14.08
CA ARG A 56 16.17 -7.99 -13.78
C ARG A 56 15.00 -8.94 -13.73
N TYR A 57 14.12 -8.72 -12.76
CA TYR A 57 12.95 -9.56 -12.52
C TYR A 57 11.69 -8.76 -12.81
N HIS A 58 10.72 -9.40 -13.48
CA HIS A 58 9.39 -8.85 -13.65
C HIS A 58 8.34 -9.92 -13.35
N LEU A 59 7.18 -9.50 -12.84
CA LEU A 59 6.05 -10.40 -12.61
C LEU A 59 5.37 -10.73 -13.93
N GLN A 60 4.95 -11.99 -14.09
CA GLN A 60 4.14 -12.38 -15.24
C GLN A 60 2.71 -11.82 -15.06
N PRO A 61 2.11 -11.17 -16.08
CA PRO A 61 0.83 -10.46 -15.96
C PRO A 61 -0.40 -11.28 -15.53
N GLY A 62 -0.29 -12.61 -15.39
CA GLY A 62 -1.37 -13.50 -14.98
C GLY A 62 -1.17 -14.19 -13.63
N ASP A 63 -0.03 -14.01 -12.97
CA ASP A 63 0.43 -14.96 -11.93
C ASP A 63 0.21 -14.48 -10.49
N TRP A 64 -0.55 -13.40 -10.27
CA TRP A 64 -0.85 -12.92 -8.90
C TRP A 64 -1.51 -13.98 -7.99
N SER A 65 -2.12 -15.02 -8.57
CA SER A 65 -2.71 -16.15 -7.86
C SER A 65 -1.71 -17.04 -7.12
N PHE A 66 -0.42 -17.06 -7.50
CA PHE A 66 0.59 -17.84 -6.77
C PHE A 66 0.82 -17.28 -5.36
N LEU A 67 0.75 -15.95 -5.20
CA LEU A 67 0.87 -15.27 -3.91
C LEU A 67 -0.21 -15.71 -2.93
N THR A 68 -1.29 -16.28 -3.46
CA THR A 68 -2.48 -16.65 -2.70
C THR A 68 -2.71 -18.16 -2.67
N ALA A 69 -1.87 -18.95 -3.35
CA ALA A 69 -2.07 -20.38 -3.58
C ALA A 69 -3.52 -20.72 -4.04
N GLY A 70 -4.09 -19.86 -4.89
CA GLY A 70 -5.48 -20.00 -5.37
C GLY A 70 -6.56 -19.68 -4.32
N LYS A 71 -6.19 -19.27 -3.11
CA LYS A 71 -7.11 -18.74 -2.10
C LYS A 71 -7.35 -17.25 -2.37
N PRO A 72 -8.48 -16.65 -1.96
CA PRO A 72 -8.54 -15.20 -1.90
C PRO A 72 -7.39 -14.71 -0.99
N LEU A 73 -6.71 -13.62 -1.40
CA LEU A 73 -5.76 -12.95 -0.50
C LEU A 73 -6.44 -12.80 0.86
N PRO A 74 -5.78 -13.20 1.97
CA PRO A 74 -6.35 -12.94 3.28
C PRO A 74 -6.69 -11.45 3.33
N ARG A 75 -7.91 -11.11 3.75
CA ARG A 75 -8.30 -9.71 3.99
C ARG A 75 -7.68 -9.24 5.31
N TRP A 76 -6.36 -9.44 5.46
CA TRP A 76 -5.66 -9.29 6.75
C TRP A 76 -5.82 -7.88 7.34
N MET A 77 -6.13 -6.88 6.51
CA MET A 77 -6.88 -5.69 6.91
C MET A 77 -7.33 -4.97 5.62
N PRO A 78 -8.46 -4.26 5.57
CA PRO A 78 -8.81 -3.38 4.45
C PRO A 78 -7.90 -2.14 4.44
N TRP A 79 -6.61 -2.34 4.18
CA TRP A 79 -5.57 -1.33 4.40
C TRP A 79 -5.71 -0.14 3.47
N SER A 80 -6.11 -0.35 2.20
CA SER A 80 -6.31 0.74 1.24
C SER A 80 -7.31 1.80 1.75
N PRO A 81 -8.56 1.44 2.10
CA PRO A 81 -9.51 2.43 2.58
C PRO A 81 -9.13 3.02 3.94
N LEU A 82 -8.53 2.24 4.85
CA LEU A 82 -8.02 2.76 6.14
C LEU A 82 -6.91 3.79 5.94
N TRP A 83 -5.94 3.49 5.07
CA TRP A 83 -4.84 4.40 4.77
C TRP A 83 -5.33 5.68 4.10
N ARG A 84 -6.32 5.57 3.20
CA ARG A 84 -6.91 6.76 2.58
C ARG A 84 -7.59 7.67 3.59
N ILE A 85 -8.31 7.12 4.58
CA ILE A 85 -8.87 7.94 5.67
C ILE A 85 -7.76 8.68 6.44
N VAL A 86 -6.65 8.00 6.72
CA VAL A 86 -5.50 8.62 7.40
C VAL A 86 -4.93 9.76 6.55
N GLN A 87 -4.79 9.57 5.23
CA GLN A 87 -4.34 10.61 4.31
C GLN A 87 -5.30 11.81 4.28
N GLU A 88 -6.60 11.59 4.10
CA GLU A 88 -7.62 12.64 4.14
C GLU A 88 -7.60 13.40 5.49
N THR A 89 -7.30 12.70 6.57
CA THR A 89 -7.14 13.32 7.89
C THR A 89 -5.90 14.21 7.96
N PHE A 90 -4.78 13.76 7.42
CA PHE A 90 -3.58 14.57 7.33
C PHE A 90 -3.75 15.77 6.39
N ASP A 91 -4.42 15.61 5.25
CA ASP A 91 -4.66 16.69 4.28
C ASP A 91 -5.64 17.76 4.83
N ALA A 92 -6.59 17.32 5.68
CA ALA A 92 -7.49 18.23 6.38
C ALA A 92 -6.78 19.03 7.49
N LEU A 93 -5.78 18.43 8.13
CA LEU A 93 -4.89 19.12 9.06
C LEU A 93 -3.92 19.99 8.24
N ALA A 94 -3.69 21.23 8.67
CA ALA A 94 -2.80 22.11 7.93
C ALA A 94 -1.35 21.58 7.90
N ASP A 95 -0.58 21.94 6.88
CA ASP A 95 0.83 21.54 6.80
C ASP A 95 1.65 22.12 7.96
N ALA A 96 2.77 21.47 8.29
CA ALA A 96 3.66 21.93 9.33
C ALA A 96 4.21 23.33 9.00
N GLY A 97 3.71 24.36 9.70
CA GLY A 97 4.08 25.77 9.49
C GLY A 97 2.92 26.66 9.08
N ASP A 98 1.77 26.09 8.71
CA ASP A 98 0.56 26.84 8.43
C ASP A 98 -0.14 27.30 9.71
N SER A 99 -0.91 28.39 9.60
CA SER A 99 -1.81 28.81 10.67
C SER A 99 -2.87 27.74 10.92
N PRO A 100 -3.22 27.46 12.20
CA PRO A 100 -4.19 26.42 12.52
C PRO A 100 -5.53 26.70 11.84
N ARG A 101 -6.01 25.74 11.04
CA ARG A 101 -7.30 25.82 10.36
C ARG A 101 -8.43 25.85 11.39
N HIS A 102 -9.47 26.63 11.10
CA HIS A 102 -10.66 26.66 11.95
C HIS A 102 -11.30 25.25 12.00
N PRO A 103 -11.68 24.72 13.19
CA PRO A 103 -12.22 23.36 13.32
C PRO A 103 -13.40 23.04 12.40
N ALA A 104 -14.23 24.04 12.10
CA ALA A 104 -15.32 23.91 11.15
C ALA A 104 -14.85 23.52 9.73
N LEU A 105 -13.75 24.11 9.25
CA LEU A 105 -13.19 23.79 7.94
C LEU A 105 -12.62 22.38 7.90
N ILE A 106 -11.90 21.98 8.96
CA ILE A 106 -11.36 20.62 9.10
C ILE A 106 -12.51 19.61 9.07
N SER A 107 -13.57 19.84 9.85
CA SER A 107 -14.72 18.94 9.90
C SER A 107 -15.50 18.88 8.58
N SER A 108 -15.55 19.98 7.82
CA SER A 108 -16.18 20.02 6.50
C SER A 108 -15.38 19.21 5.48
N GLN A 109 -14.06 19.41 5.41
CA GLN A 109 -13.17 18.66 4.51
C GLN A 109 -13.19 17.17 4.82
N LEU A 110 -13.08 16.79 6.09
CA LEU A 110 -13.18 15.40 6.53
C LEU A 110 -14.51 14.77 6.14
N ARG A 111 -15.62 15.50 6.27
CA ARG A 111 -16.94 15.00 5.89
C ARG A 111 -17.03 14.75 4.39
N GLU A 112 -16.50 15.66 3.58
CA GLU A 112 -16.47 15.52 2.12
C GLU A 112 -15.61 14.32 1.70
N GLY A 113 -14.38 14.23 2.22
CA GLY A 113 -13.48 13.10 1.99
C GLY A 113 -14.12 11.78 2.40
N LEU A 114 -14.66 11.66 3.61
CA LEU A 114 -15.31 10.44 4.09
C LEU A 114 -16.58 10.08 3.30
N SER A 115 -17.36 11.07 2.85
CA SER A 115 -18.54 10.84 2.02
C SER A 115 -18.16 10.28 0.65
N SER A 116 -17.05 10.76 0.07
CA SER A 116 -16.51 10.24 -1.20
C SER A 116 -16.04 8.77 -1.07
N LEU A 117 -15.59 8.38 0.13
CA LEU A 117 -15.12 7.03 0.42
C LEU A 117 -16.21 6.08 0.92
N GLY A 118 -17.45 6.55 1.09
CA GLY A 118 -18.53 5.79 1.74
C GLY A 118 -18.77 4.41 1.13
N GLN A 119 -18.74 4.28 -0.20
CA GLN A 119 -18.91 2.98 -0.87
C GLN A 119 -17.72 2.03 -0.61
N GLU A 120 -16.49 2.53 -0.65
CA GLU A 120 -15.29 1.71 -0.41
C GLU A 120 -15.22 1.27 1.06
N LEU A 121 -15.56 2.16 1.99
CA LEU A 121 -15.66 1.87 3.43
C LEU A 121 -16.77 0.87 3.74
N GLY A 122 -17.90 0.97 3.05
CA GLY A 122 -19.00 0.01 3.15
C GLY A 122 -18.58 -1.37 2.67
N ALA A 123 -17.95 -1.46 1.49
CA ALA A 123 -17.46 -2.73 0.93
C ALA A 123 -16.37 -3.39 1.80
N ALA A 124 -15.60 -2.57 2.53
CA ALA A 124 -14.60 -3.00 3.49
C ALA A 124 -15.17 -3.37 4.88
N GLY A 125 -16.47 -3.14 5.13
CA GLY A 125 -17.09 -3.36 6.44
C GLY A 125 -16.60 -2.40 7.52
N LEU A 126 -16.04 -1.24 7.14
CA LEU A 126 -15.45 -0.26 8.04
C LEU A 126 -16.45 0.77 8.57
N LEU A 127 -17.56 1.02 7.87
CA LEU A 127 -18.57 1.99 8.31
C LEU A 127 -19.10 1.73 9.75
N PRO A 128 -19.43 0.49 10.15
CA PRO A 128 -19.89 0.22 11.51
C PRO A 128 -18.77 0.39 12.55
N VAL A 129 -17.51 0.19 12.16
CA VAL A 129 -16.34 0.29 13.04
C VAL A 129 -15.99 1.75 13.32
N LEU A 130 -16.09 2.60 12.30
CA LEU A 130 -15.78 4.03 12.40
C LEU A 130 -16.91 4.84 13.03
N GLY A 131 -18.10 4.26 13.21
CA GLY A 131 -19.26 4.95 13.80
C GLY A 131 -19.68 6.21 13.04
N PHE A 132 -19.28 6.35 11.78
CA PHE A 132 -19.43 7.59 11.03
C PHE A 132 -20.91 7.93 10.79
N ARG A 133 -21.27 9.17 11.13
CA ARG A 133 -22.56 9.76 10.81
C ARG A 133 -22.31 11.04 10.02
N SER A 134 -22.69 11.06 8.74
CA SER A 134 -22.51 12.22 7.86
C SER A 134 -23.21 13.49 8.37
N THR A 135 -24.22 13.33 9.22
CA THR A 135 -24.99 14.43 9.82
C THR A 135 -24.47 14.89 11.18
N ALA A 136 -23.44 14.26 11.76
CA ALA A 136 -22.94 14.63 13.08
C ALA A 136 -22.29 16.03 13.07
N PRO A 137 -22.48 16.86 14.11
CA PRO A 137 -21.76 18.12 14.29
C PRO A 137 -20.23 17.94 14.17
N GLY A 138 -19.52 18.97 13.71
CA GLY A 138 -18.08 18.86 13.43
C GLY A 138 -17.23 18.41 14.63
N ALA A 139 -17.56 18.88 15.83
CA ALA A 139 -16.87 18.45 17.06
C ALA A 139 -17.12 16.97 17.38
N GLU A 140 -18.33 16.47 17.15
CA GLU A 140 -18.69 15.07 17.36
C GLU A 140 -18.01 14.15 16.32
N LEU A 141 -17.91 14.60 15.08
CA LEU A 141 -17.18 13.90 14.02
C LEU A 141 -15.69 13.74 14.39
N LEU A 142 -15.05 14.82 14.83
CA LEU A 142 -13.64 14.81 15.22
C LEU A 142 -13.40 13.91 16.45
N ALA A 143 -14.27 14.00 17.46
CA ALA A 143 -14.19 13.14 18.64
C ALA A 143 -14.32 11.65 18.25
N THR A 144 -15.35 11.31 17.45
CA THR A 144 -15.60 9.94 17.00
C THR A 144 -14.42 9.38 16.21
N LEU A 145 -13.85 10.15 15.27
CA LEU A 145 -12.68 9.73 14.50
C LEU A 145 -11.46 9.54 15.41
N SER A 146 -11.21 10.45 16.36
CA SER A 146 -10.07 10.35 17.27
C SER A 146 -10.12 9.10 18.16
N GLU A 147 -11.31 8.64 18.55
CA GLU A 147 -11.50 7.44 19.36
C GLU A 147 -11.46 6.15 18.53
N THR A 148 -12.08 6.16 17.35
CA THR A 148 -12.31 4.94 16.56
C THR A 148 -11.15 4.61 15.61
N LEU A 149 -10.46 5.60 15.03
CA LEU A 149 -9.35 5.35 14.09
C LEU A 149 -8.22 4.52 14.73
N PRO A 150 -7.67 4.90 15.90
CA PRO A 150 -6.55 4.15 16.49
C PRO A 150 -6.90 2.69 16.76
N SER A 151 -8.14 2.45 17.21
CA SER A 151 -8.69 1.12 17.44
C SER A 151 -8.86 0.32 16.14
N ALA A 152 -9.30 0.98 15.06
CA ALA A 152 -9.44 0.37 13.74
C ALA A 152 -8.07 0.00 13.12
N LEU A 153 -7.02 0.80 13.37
CA LEU A 153 -5.65 0.54 12.91
C LEU A 153 -4.95 -0.57 13.70
N SER A 154 -5.40 -0.86 14.92
CA SER A 154 -4.77 -1.82 15.83
C SER A 154 -5.39 -3.22 15.81
N ARG A 155 -6.43 -3.45 15.00
CA ARG A 155 -7.07 -4.77 14.87
C ARG A 155 -6.09 -5.77 14.24
N LYS A 156 -5.73 -6.80 15.03
CA LYS A 156 -4.97 -7.97 14.58
C LYS A 156 -5.89 -9.03 13.99
#